data_AF-W1X5W9-F1
#
_entry.id   AF-W1X5W9-F1
#
_cell.length_a   1.000
_cell.length_b   1.000
_cell.length_c   1.000
_cell.angle_alpha   90.00
_cell.angle_beta   90.00
_cell.angle_gamma   90.00
#
_symmetry.space_group_name_H-M   'P 1'
#
loop_
_entity.id
_entity.type
_entity.pdbx_description
1 polymer ?
#
loop_
_entity_poly.entity_id
_entity_poly.type
_entity_poly.pdbx_seq_one_letter_code
_entity_poly.pdbx_strand_id
1 'polypeptide(L)'
;IMRFVDEYRAPEQVMQLIEHLRERASHLSYTAERPLRIMEVCGGHTHAIFKFGLDQLLPENVEFIHGPGCPVCVLPMGRIDTCVEIASHPEVIFCTFGDAMRVPGKQGSLLQAKARGADVRIVYSPMDALKLAQENPTRKVVFFGLGFETTMPTTAITLQQAK
;
A
#
# COMPACT_ATOMS: atom_id res chain seq x y z
N ILE A 1 10.30 17.13 14.58
CA ILE A 1 9.31 18.03 13.95
C ILE A 1 9.53 17.92 12.45
N MET A 2 8.58 17.35 11.71
CA MET A 2 8.70 17.28 10.25
C MET A 2 8.54 18.70 9.68
N ARG A 3 9.59 19.20 9.04
CA ARG A 3 9.57 20.46 8.31
C ARG A 3 8.42 20.42 7.29
N PHE A 4 7.70 21.52 7.13
CA PHE A 4 6.55 21.71 6.23
C PHE A 4 5.19 21.08 6.63
N VAL A 5 5.08 20.37 7.75
CA VAL A 5 3.77 19.81 8.17
C VAL A 5 2.79 20.91 8.55
N ASP A 6 3.25 21.94 9.27
CA ASP A 6 2.38 23.03 9.72
C ASP A 6 1.96 23.93 8.55
N GLU A 7 2.87 24.15 7.60
CA GLU A 7 2.60 24.93 6.38
C GLU A 7 1.58 24.23 5.47
N TYR A 8 1.81 22.96 5.10
CA TYR A 8 0.90 22.23 4.21
C TYR A 8 -0.41 21.77 4.87
N ARG A 9 -0.58 21.99 6.18
CA ARG A 9 -1.82 21.71 6.92
C ARG A 9 -2.48 22.97 7.46
N ALA A 10 -1.99 24.16 7.11
CA ALA A 10 -2.57 25.42 7.54
C ALA A 10 -4.00 25.57 6.97
N PRO A 11 -5.06 25.59 7.81
CA PRO A 11 -6.43 25.63 7.31
C PRO A 11 -6.71 26.87 6.45
N GLU A 12 -6.12 28.02 6.80
CA GLU A 12 -6.27 29.27 6.05
C GLU A 12 -5.76 29.14 4.61
N GLN A 13 -4.59 28.53 4.42
CA GLN A 13 -4.00 28.32 3.09
C GLN A 13 -4.82 27.32 2.27
N VAL A 14 -5.33 26.26 2.91
CA VAL A 14 -6.21 25.28 2.27
C VAL A 14 -7.50 25.95 1.81
N MET A 15 -8.15 26.75 2.65
CA MET A 15 -9.39 27.42 2.28
C MET A 15 -9.18 28.44 1.16
N GLN A 16 -8.07 29.19 1.17
CA GLN A 16 -7.70 30.06 0.05
C GLN A 16 -7.54 29.29 -1.26
N LEU A 17 -6.91 28.11 -1.21
CA LEU A 17 -6.78 27.26 -2.39
C LEU A 17 -8.13 26.73 -2.87
N ILE A 18 -9.03 26.35 -1.96
CA ILE A 18 -10.39 25.90 -2.32
C ILE A 18 -11.17 27.00 -3.02
N GLU A 19 -11.12 28.25 -2.54
CA GLU A 19 -11.79 29.35 -3.24
C GLU A 19 -11.20 29.62 -4.62
N HIS A 20 -9.87 29.55 -4.74
CA HIS A 20 -9.23 29.65 -6.05
C HIS A 20 -9.68 28.51 -6.99
N LEU A 21 -9.77 27.29 -6.48
CA LEU A 21 -10.26 26.15 -7.27
C LEU A 21 -11.72 26.34 -7.71
N ARG A 22 -12.59 26.90 -6.87
CA ARG A 22 -13.98 27.23 -7.25
C ARG A 22 -14.05 28.26 -8.38
N GLU A 23 -13.27 29.34 -8.28
CA GLU A 23 -13.17 30.35 -9.33
C GLU A 23 -12.73 29.70 -10.65
N ARG A 24 -11.64 28.93 -10.62
CA ARG A 24 -11.09 28.27 -11.82
C ARG A 24 -12.04 27.23 -12.40
N ALA A 25 -12.72 26.46 -11.56
CA ALA A 25 -13.66 25.43 -11.99
C ALA A 25 -14.90 26.01 -12.68
N SER A 26 -15.30 27.24 -12.35
CA SER A 26 -16.42 27.94 -13.01
C SER A 26 -16.15 28.26 -14.49
N HIS A 27 -14.88 28.32 -14.90
CA HIS A 27 -14.47 28.56 -16.28
C HIS A 27 -14.33 27.28 -17.10
N LEU A 28 -14.49 26.11 -16.48
CA LEU A 28 -14.40 24.84 -17.18
C LEU A 28 -15.76 24.45 -17.76
N SER A 29 -15.75 23.70 -18.86
CA SER A 29 -16.96 23.15 -19.48
C SER A 29 -17.51 21.89 -18.78
N TYR A 30 -17.09 21.62 -17.55
CA TYR A 30 -17.53 20.45 -16.77
C TYR A 30 -18.69 20.87 -15.87
N THR A 31 -19.67 19.99 -15.72
CA THR A 31 -20.87 20.19 -14.88
C THR A 31 -20.95 19.10 -13.82
N ALA A 32 -21.91 19.20 -12.89
CA ALA A 32 -22.14 18.14 -11.91
C ALA A 32 -22.53 16.81 -12.57
N GLU A 33 -23.24 16.83 -13.70
CA GLU A 33 -23.63 15.64 -14.47
C GLU A 33 -22.48 15.06 -15.31
N ARG A 34 -21.48 15.88 -15.62
CA ARG A 34 -20.29 15.50 -16.38
C ARG A 34 -19.04 16.16 -15.77
N PRO A 35 -18.59 15.69 -14.59
CA PRO A 35 -17.51 16.33 -13.85
C PRO A 35 -16.15 16.09 -14.51
N LEU A 36 -15.19 16.95 -14.19
CA LEU A 36 -13.78 16.70 -14.41
C LEU A 36 -13.33 15.58 -13.48
N ARG A 37 -12.95 14.45 -14.06
CA ARG A 37 -12.51 13.29 -13.29
C ARG A 37 -11.00 13.28 -13.11
N ILE A 38 -10.56 13.30 -11.86
CA ILE A 38 -9.15 13.24 -11.48
C ILE A 38 -8.90 11.92 -10.80
N MET A 39 -8.08 11.06 -11.42
CA MET A 39 -7.73 9.77 -10.84
C MET A 39 -6.45 9.86 -10.04
N GLU A 40 -6.49 9.37 -8.81
CA GLU A 40 -5.30 9.08 -8.01
C GLU A 40 -5.04 7.58 -7.94
N VAL A 41 -3.77 7.18 -7.78
CA VAL A 41 -3.33 5.79 -7.73
C VAL A 41 -2.41 5.56 -6.53
N CYS A 42 -2.74 6.15 -5.38
CA CYS A 42 -1.97 6.03 -4.16
C CYS A 42 -2.91 5.94 -2.96
N GLY A 43 -2.92 4.80 -2.26
CA GLY A 43 -3.74 4.63 -1.06
C GLY A 43 -3.52 5.71 0.01
N GLY A 44 -2.33 6.32 0.06
CA GLY A 44 -2.05 7.47 0.92
C GLY A 44 -2.82 8.75 0.51
N HIS A 45 -2.97 9.00 -0.78
CA HIS A 45 -3.83 10.08 -1.29
C HIS A 45 -5.30 9.78 -1.06
N THR A 46 -5.76 8.55 -1.36
CA THR A 46 -7.13 8.10 -1.02
C THR A 46 -7.43 8.37 0.46
N HIS A 47 -6.54 7.94 1.36
CA HIS A 47 -6.68 8.15 2.80
C HIS A 47 -6.75 9.63 3.17
N ALA A 48 -5.89 10.48 2.58
CA ALA A 48 -5.89 11.91 2.86
C ALA A 48 -7.19 12.59 2.37
N ILE A 49 -7.66 12.26 1.16
CA ILE A 49 -8.89 12.79 0.58
C ILE A 49 -10.07 12.53 1.53
N PHE A 50 -10.26 11.28 1.95
CA PHE A 50 -11.36 10.93 2.86
C PHE A 50 -11.16 11.51 4.27
N LYS A 51 -9.94 11.43 4.81
CA LYS A 51 -9.66 11.90 6.18
C LYS A 51 -9.94 13.39 6.35
N PHE A 52 -9.67 14.18 5.33
CA PHE A 52 -9.86 15.63 5.35
C PHE A 52 -11.14 16.08 4.61
N GLY A 53 -11.96 15.15 4.10
CA GLY A 53 -13.19 15.45 3.38
C GLY A 53 -12.97 16.33 2.14
N LEU A 54 -11.84 16.18 1.44
CA LEU A 54 -11.49 17.04 0.32
C LEU A 54 -12.48 16.92 -0.84
N ASP A 55 -13.07 15.75 -1.00
CA ASP A 55 -14.17 15.48 -1.94
C ASP A 55 -15.40 16.36 -1.70
N GLN A 56 -15.67 16.74 -0.44
CA GLN A 56 -16.79 17.61 -0.07
C GLN A 56 -16.45 19.10 -0.14
N LEU A 57 -15.17 19.45 -0.14
CA LEU A 57 -14.72 20.85 -0.20
C LEU A 57 -14.58 21.36 -1.63
N LEU A 58 -14.36 20.46 -2.58
CA LEU A 58 -14.17 20.78 -4.00
C LEU A 58 -15.48 21.17 -4.69
N PRO A 59 -15.39 21.90 -5.83
CA PRO A 59 -16.54 22.19 -6.67
C PRO A 59 -17.24 20.92 -7.16
N GLU A 60 -18.58 20.92 -7.25
CA GLU A 60 -19.38 19.76 -7.67
C GLU A 60 -19.07 19.26 -9.10
N ASN A 61 -18.45 20.09 -9.93
CA ASN A 61 -18.00 19.71 -11.28
C ASN A 61 -16.60 19.07 -11.29
N VAL A 62 -16.05 18.69 -10.14
CA VAL A 62 -14.80 17.96 -9.98
C VAL A 62 -15.05 16.68 -9.18
N GLU A 63 -14.60 15.54 -9.70
CA GLU A 63 -14.78 14.23 -9.09
C GLU A 63 -13.44 13.51 -8.96
N PHE A 64 -13.16 12.93 -7.79
CA PHE A 64 -12.01 12.03 -7.62
C PHE A 64 -12.38 10.60 -8.02
N ILE A 65 -11.52 9.97 -8.83
CA ILE A 65 -11.53 8.53 -9.06
C ILE A 65 -10.41 7.91 -8.20
N HIS A 66 -10.78 6.95 -7.36
CA HIS A 66 -9.83 6.16 -6.59
C HIS A 66 -9.37 4.95 -7.39
N GLY A 67 -8.18 5.08 -7.99
CA GLY A 67 -7.59 4.05 -8.82
C GLY A 67 -6.91 2.93 -8.01
N PRO A 68 -6.23 1.99 -8.70
CA PRO A 68 -5.60 0.80 -8.10
C PRO A 68 -4.30 1.12 -7.35
N GLY A 69 -4.35 2.01 -6.34
CA GLY A 69 -3.19 2.51 -5.59
C GLY A 69 -2.73 1.67 -4.40
N CYS A 70 -3.26 0.45 -4.25
CA CYS A 70 -2.97 -0.45 -3.15
C CYS A 70 -2.35 -1.76 -3.69
N PRO A 71 -1.04 -2.00 -3.50
CA PRO A 71 -0.34 -3.15 -4.10
C PRO A 71 -0.90 -4.50 -3.62
N VAL A 72 -1.37 -4.54 -2.36
CA VAL A 72 -1.98 -5.73 -1.75
C VAL A 72 -3.36 -6.01 -2.35
N CYS A 73 -4.14 -4.95 -2.61
CA CYS A 73 -5.52 -5.05 -3.08
C CYS A 73 -5.60 -5.51 -4.54
N VAL A 74 -4.55 -5.24 -5.33
CA VAL A 74 -4.45 -5.64 -6.74
C VAL A 74 -3.69 -6.95 -6.93
N LEU A 75 -3.32 -7.61 -5.83
CA LEU A 75 -2.56 -8.85 -5.88
C LEU A 75 -3.44 -9.99 -6.45
N PRO A 76 -3.00 -10.69 -7.50
CA PRO A 76 -3.74 -11.83 -8.01
C PRO A 76 -3.85 -12.94 -6.95
N MET A 77 -5.04 -13.51 -6.74
CA MET A 77 -5.27 -14.58 -5.76
C MET A 77 -4.28 -15.74 -5.88
N GLY A 78 -3.93 -16.13 -7.11
CA GLY A 78 -2.96 -17.20 -7.36
C GLY A 78 -1.57 -16.93 -6.76
N ARG A 79 -1.19 -15.66 -6.54
CA ARG A 79 0.08 -15.33 -5.84
C ARG A 79 0.01 -15.66 -4.36
N ILE A 80 -1.14 -15.45 -3.71
CA ILE A 80 -1.35 -15.86 -2.32
C ILE A 80 -1.34 -17.37 -2.19
N ASP A 81 -1.95 -18.09 -3.13
CA ASP A 81 -1.90 -19.56 -3.14
C ASP A 81 -0.46 -20.08 -3.21
N THR A 82 0.38 -19.52 -4.08
CA THR A 82 1.82 -19.85 -4.11
C THR A 82 2.52 -19.52 -2.79
N CYS A 83 2.19 -18.40 -2.15
CA CYS A 83 2.77 -18.04 -0.86
C CYS A 83 2.38 -19.04 0.25
N VAL A 84 1.11 -19.46 0.28
CA VAL A 84 0.61 -20.46 1.23
C VAL A 84 1.26 -21.83 1.01
N GLU A 85 1.43 -22.24 -0.25
CA GLU A 85 2.15 -23.46 -0.61
C GLU A 85 3.61 -23.42 -0.13
N ILE A 86 4.35 -22.35 -0.43
CA ILE A 86 5.74 -22.19 0.03
C ILE A 86 5.81 -22.19 1.56
N ALA A 87 4.92 -21.48 2.24
CA ALA A 87 4.89 -21.41 3.70
C ALA A 87 4.56 -22.76 4.37
N SER A 88 3.90 -23.68 3.65
CA SER A 88 3.53 -25.00 4.19
C SER A 88 4.71 -25.97 4.33
N HIS A 89 5.84 -25.67 3.67
CA HIS A 89 7.06 -26.48 3.78
C HIS A 89 7.69 -26.35 5.19
N PRO A 90 7.93 -27.48 5.91
CA PRO A 90 8.43 -27.43 7.28
C PRO A 90 9.78 -26.72 7.45
N GLU A 91 10.64 -26.75 6.43
CA GLU A 91 11.94 -26.09 6.48
C GLU A 91 11.88 -24.57 6.25
N VAL A 92 10.72 -24.03 5.86
CA VAL A 92 10.56 -22.63 5.46
C VAL A 92 10.19 -21.74 6.65
N ILE A 93 10.84 -20.57 6.73
CA ILE A 93 10.33 -19.39 7.45
C ILE A 93 9.82 -18.43 6.39
N PHE A 94 8.51 -18.20 6.35
CA PHE A 94 7.90 -17.31 5.36
C PHE A 94 7.71 -15.92 5.95
N CYS A 95 8.33 -14.92 5.35
CA CYS A 95 8.29 -13.53 5.79
C CYS A 95 7.43 -12.68 4.85
N THR A 96 6.54 -11.87 5.41
CA THR A 96 5.69 -10.94 4.65
C THR A 96 5.41 -9.67 5.44
N PHE A 97 4.97 -8.61 4.76
CA PHE A 97 4.34 -7.47 5.44
C PHE A 97 2.97 -7.87 6.01
N GLY A 98 2.53 -7.13 7.04
CA GLY A 98 1.32 -7.46 7.80
C GLY A 98 0.01 -7.29 7.03
N ASP A 99 0.00 -6.41 6.04
CA ASP A 99 -1.14 -6.14 5.15
C ASP A 99 -1.50 -7.35 4.27
N ALA A 100 -0.51 -8.12 3.82
CA ALA A 100 -0.72 -9.32 3.01
C ALA A 100 -1.27 -10.53 3.80
N MET A 101 -1.19 -10.50 5.14
CA MET A 101 -1.53 -11.66 5.98
C MET A 101 -2.97 -12.15 5.83
N ARG A 102 -3.90 -11.22 5.56
CA ARG A 102 -5.34 -11.50 5.49
C ARG A 102 -5.88 -11.61 4.08
N VAL A 103 -5.04 -11.41 3.07
CA VAL A 103 -5.48 -11.51 1.66
C VAL A 103 -5.95 -12.95 1.40
N PRO A 104 -7.16 -13.14 0.86
CA PRO A 104 -7.67 -14.47 0.59
C PRO A 104 -7.00 -15.09 -0.65
N GLY A 105 -6.60 -16.35 -0.51
CA GLY A 105 -6.32 -17.26 -1.63
C GLY A 105 -7.36 -18.38 -1.67
N LYS A 106 -7.27 -19.26 -2.67
CA LYS A 106 -8.10 -20.47 -2.77
C LYS A 106 -7.86 -21.44 -1.60
N GLN A 107 -6.62 -21.53 -1.11
CA GLN A 107 -6.24 -22.38 0.04
C GLN A 107 -6.33 -21.65 1.39
N GLY A 108 -6.99 -20.49 1.40
CA GLY A 108 -7.03 -19.59 2.54
C GLY A 108 -5.91 -18.55 2.52
N SER A 109 -5.81 -17.77 3.60
CA SER A 109 -4.82 -16.71 3.76
C SER A 109 -3.53 -17.19 4.45
N LEU A 110 -2.47 -16.38 4.39
CA LEU A 110 -1.23 -16.62 5.15
C LEU A 110 -1.47 -16.68 6.67
N LEU A 111 -2.45 -15.92 7.18
CA LEU A 111 -2.87 -16.01 8.58
C LEU A 111 -3.47 -17.37 8.91
N GLN A 112 -4.28 -17.94 8.01
CA GLN A 112 -4.83 -19.29 8.18
C GLN A 112 -3.75 -20.36 8.04
N ALA A 113 -2.80 -20.19 7.12
CA ALA A 113 -1.64 -21.08 7.00
C ALA A 113 -0.82 -21.10 8.31
N LYS A 114 -0.58 -19.92 8.90
CA LYS A 114 0.07 -19.81 10.21
C LYS A 114 -0.70 -20.55 11.31
N ALA A 115 -2.02 -20.42 11.34
CA ALA A 115 -2.87 -21.13 12.29
C ALA A 115 -2.82 -22.67 12.11
N ARG A 116 -2.49 -23.16 10.92
CA ARG A 116 -2.25 -24.58 10.62
C ARG A 116 -0.83 -25.06 10.93
N GLY A 117 0.05 -24.20 11.47
CA GLY A 117 1.40 -24.56 11.89
C GLY A 117 2.53 -24.12 10.96
N ALA A 118 2.24 -23.42 9.85
CA ALA A 118 3.27 -22.80 9.02
C ALA A 118 4.03 -21.70 9.80
N ASP A 119 5.36 -21.64 9.67
CA ASP A 119 6.17 -20.57 10.28
C ASP A 119 6.11 -19.30 9.42
N VAL A 120 5.01 -18.56 9.55
CA VAL A 120 4.80 -17.27 8.89
C VAL A 120 5.11 -16.12 9.86
N ARG A 121 6.02 -15.22 9.49
CA ARG A 121 6.46 -14.08 10.29
C ARG A 121 6.16 -12.77 9.58
N ILE A 122 5.64 -11.81 10.35
CA ILE A 122 5.44 -10.45 9.88
C ILE A 122 6.78 -9.72 10.04
N VAL A 123 7.22 -9.04 8.99
CA VAL A 123 8.41 -8.18 8.99
C VAL A 123 8.01 -6.74 8.66
N TYR A 124 8.83 -5.78 9.08
CA TYR A 124 8.63 -4.36 8.77
C TYR A 124 9.60 -3.87 7.70
N SER A 125 10.68 -4.60 7.46
CA SER A 125 11.64 -4.36 6.39
C SER A 125 12.07 -5.69 5.76
N PRO A 126 12.38 -5.73 4.44
CA PRO A 126 13.03 -6.90 3.83
C PRO A 126 14.34 -7.29 4.53
N MET A 127 15.04 -6.34 5.15
CA MET A 127 16.25 -6.58 5.95
C MET A 127 16.01 -7.47 7.17
N ASP A 128 14.81 -7.46 7.74
CA ASP A 128 14.46 -8.34 8.86
C ASP A 128 14.47 -9.81 8.41
N ALA A 129 14.04 -10.08 7.17
CA ALA A 129 14.10 -11.42 6.59
C ALA A 129 15.55 -11.88 6.34
N LEU A 130 16.44 -10.97 5.91
CA LEU A 130 17.87 -11.28 5.78
C LEU A 130 18.50 -11.61 7.14
N LYS A 131 18.17 -10.83 8.18
CA LYS A 131 18.62 -11.12 9.55
C LYS A 131 18.11 -12.48 10.03
N LEU A 132 16.84 -12.80 9.78
CA LEU A 132 16.28 -14.11 10.09
C LEU A 132 17.02 -15.24 9.36
N ALA A 133 17.44 -15.02 8.10
CA ALA A 133 18.23 -16.00 7.35
C ALA A 133 19.60 -16.26 7.98
N GLN A 134 20.28 -15.21 8.45
CA GLN A 134 21.57 -15.32 9.15
C GLN A 134 21.44 -16.05 10.48
N GLU A 135 20.36 -15.81 11.22
CA GLU A 135 20.08 -16.45 12.52
C GLU A 135 19.60 -17.90 12.38
N ASN A 136 19.13 -18.31 11.20
CA ASN A 136 18.57 -19.65 10.95
C ASN A 136 19.25 -20.32 9.74
N PRO A 137 20.57 -20.64 9.81
CA PRO A 137 21.35 -21.09 8.66
C PRO A 137 20.92 -22.46 8.09
N THR A 138 20.16 -23.24 8.85
CA THR A 138 19.64 -24.55 8.42
C THR A 138 18.23 -24.49 7.82
N ARG A 139 17.62 -23.31 7.76
CA ARG A 139 16.24 -23.10 7.29
C ARG A 139 16.21 -22.25 6.03
N LYS A 140 15.13 -22.39 5.24
CA LYS A 140 14.89 -21.55 4.06
C LYS A 140 14.07 -20.34 4.46
N VAL A 141 14.67 -19.16 4.49
CA VAL A 141 13.93 -17.92 4.74
C VAL A 141 13.47 -17.33 3.41
N VAL A 142 12.15 -17.20 3.23
CA VAL A 142 11.55 -16.67 2.01
C VAL A 142 10.83 -15.37 2.34
N PHE A 143 11.24 -14.28 1.70
CA PHE A 143 10.55 -13.00 1.81
C PHE A 143 9.62 -12.77 0.62
N PHE A 144 8.34 -12.51 0.89
CA PHE A 144 7.37 -12.11 -0.11
C PHE A 144 7.54 -10.62 -0.44
N GLY A 145 8.34 -10.35 -1.48
CA GLY A 145 8.55 -9.00 -2.01
C GLY A 145 7.30 -8.44 -2.68
N LEU A 146 6.45 -7.79 -1.89
CA LEU A 146 5.21 -7.13 -2.31
C LEU A 146 5.35 -5.62 -2.23
N GLY A 147 4.87 -4.90 -3.24
CA GLY A 147 4.78 -3.44 -3.22
C GLY A 147 4.90 -2.83 -4.62
N PHE A 148 4.75 -1.52 -4.67
CA PHE A 148 5.03 -0.71 -5.85
C PHE A 148 6.48 -0.19 -5.82
N GLU A 149 6.82 0.73 -6.72
CA GLU A 149 8.16 1.28 -6.92
C GLU A 149 8.75 1.92 -5.66
N THR A 150 7.92 2.33 -4.69
CA THR A 150 8.39 2.86 -3.39
C THR A 150 8.93 1.77 -2.46
N THR A 151 8.46 0.53 -2.60
CA THR A 151 8.89 -0.61 -1.77
C THR A 151 10.06 -1.37 -2.41
N MET A 152 10.08 -1.49 -3.74
CA MET A 152 11.06 -2.28 -4.49
C MET A 152 12.53 -1.92 -4.20
N PRO A 153 12.95 -0.65 -4.05
CA PRO A 153 14.34 -0.29 -3.76
C PRO A 153 14.88 -0.94 -2.49
N THR A 154 14.05 -1.04 -1.44
CA THR A 154 14.47 -1.69 -0.18
C THR A 154 14.72 -3.18 -0.36
N THR A 155 13.88 -3.86 -1.16
CA THR A 155 14.08 -5.27 -1.51
C THR A 155 15.33 -5.44 -2.36
N ALA A 156 15.58 -4.55 -3.32
CA ALA A 156 16.78 -4.60 -4.16
C ALA A 156 18.07 -4.43 -3.33
N ILE A 157 18.10 -3.51 -2.37
CA ILE A 157 19.23 -3.33 -1.45
C ILE A 157 19.45 -4.57 -0.59
N THR A 158 18.37 -5.16 -0.05
CA THR A 158 18.47 -6.42 0.71
C THR A 158 19.06 -7.55 -0.12
N LEU A 159 18.68 -7.68 -1.40
CA LEU A 159 19.28 -8.66 -2.31
C LEU A 159 20.76 -8.38 -2.58
N GLN A 160 21.18 -7.11 -2.69
CA GLN A 160 22.60 -6.76 -2.84
C GLN A 160 23.40 -7.13 -1.60
N GLN A 161 22.83 -6.93 -0.40
CA GLN A 161 23.50 -7.25 0.87
C GLN A 161 23.51 -8.75 1.18
N ALA A 162 22.61 -9.53 0.59
CA ALA A 162 22.55 -10.97 0.74
C ALA A 162 23.54 -11.73 -0.17
N LYS A 163 24.19 -11.05 -1.12
CA LYS A 163 25.27 -11.61 -1.95
C LYS A 163 26.56 -11.72 -1.16
#